data_AF-A0AAP0W8V9-F1
#
_entry.id   AF-A0AAP0W8V9-F1
#
_cell.length_a   1.000
_cell.length_b   1.000
_cell.length_c   1.000
_cell.angle_alpha   90.00
_cell.angle_beta   90.00
_cell.angle_gamma   90.00
#
_symmetry.space_group_name_H-M   'P 1'
#
loop_
_entity.id
_entity.type
_entity.pdbx_description
1 polymer ?
#
loop_
_entity_poly.entity_id
_entity_poly.type
_entity_poly.pdbx_seq_one_letter_code
_entity_poly.pdbx_strand_id
1 'polypeptide(L)' 'FDRINQVYIVLKVEKVTQIADATLHVNGGELHATSEDKDMYAAIDGLVDKLARQLNKHKDKLKQH' A
#
# COMPACT_ATOMS: atom_id res chain seq x y z
N PHE A 1 10.52 15.50 -5.18
CA PHE A 1 10.78 14.08 -4.86
C PHE A 1 9.62 13.54 -4.08
N ASP A 2 9.05 12.43 -4.54
CA ASP A 2 7.86 11.84 -3.94
C ASP A 2 8.24 11.22 -2.60
N ARG A 3 7.98 11.96 -1.53
CA ARG A 3 8.37 11.61 -0.17
C ARG A 3 7.15 11.01 0.51
N ILE A 4 7.32 9.82 1.05
CA ILE A 4 6.34 9.21 1.94
C ILE A 4 6.49 9.91 3.29
N ASN A 5 5.41 10.52 3.77
CA ASN A 5 5.38 11.29 5.00
C ASN A 5 4.97 10.42 6.19
N GLN A 6 4.00 9.55 5.97
CA GLN A 6 3.46 8.67 7.00
C GLN A 6 2.89 7.40 6.39
N VAL A 7 2.97 6.30 7.15
CA VAL A 7 2.41 5.00 6.78
C VAL A 7 1.60 4.48 7.95
N TYR A 8 0.34 4.12 7.69
CA TYR A 8 -0.49 3.36 8.61
C TYR A 8 -0.65 1.94 8.04
N ILE A 9 -0.47 0.94 8.90
CA ILE A 9 -0.62 -0.47 8.53
C ILE A 9 -1.56 -1.11 9.54
N VAL A 10 -2.54 -1.86 9.04
CA VAL A 10 -3.44 -2.68 9.84
C VAL A 10 -3.32 -4.12 9.38
N LEU A 11 -2.90 -5.00 10.30
CA LEU A 11 -2.88 -6.44 10.08
C LEU A 11 -4.05 -7.06 10.83
N LYS A 12 -4.89 -7.81 10.14
CA LYS A 12 -6.07 -8.47 10.73
C LYS A 12 -6.20 -9.90 10.23
N VAL A 13 -6.85 -10.73 11.05
CA VAL A 13 -7.19 -12.12 10.70
C VAL A 13 -8.70 -12.27 10.73
N GLU A 14 -9.29 -12.64 9.60
CA GLU A 14 -10.71 -12.94 9.48
C GLU A 14 -10.89 -14.43 9.18
N LYS A 15 -11.24 -15.21 10.21
CA LYS A 15 -11.24 -16.68 10.18
C LYS A 15 -9.86 -17.25 9.83
N VAL A 16 -9.66 -17.63 8.56
CA VAL A 16 -8.40 -18.19 8.03
C VAL A 16 -7.68 -17.23 7.09
N THR A 17 -8.31 -16.09 6.76
CA THR A 17 -7.77 -15.09 5.85
C THR A 17 -6.91 -14.11 6.63
N GLN A 18 -5.68 -13.94 6.20
CA GLN A 18 -4.71 -12.95 6.66
C GLN A 18 -4.86 -11.72 5.77
N ILE A 19 -5.13 -10.56 6.36
CA ILE A 19 -5.41 -9.34 5.61
C ILE A 19 -4.44 -8.25 6.07
N ALA A 20 -3.73 -7.69 5.10
CA ALA A 20 -2.83 -6.56 5.28
C ALA A 20 -3.41 -5.34 4.57
N ASP A 21 -3.68 -4.28 5.33
CA ASP A 21 -4.19 -3.00 4.84
C ASP A 21 -3.17 -1.90 5.12
N ALA A 22 -2.99 -0.96 4.19
CA ALA A 22 -2.16 0.20 4.42
C ALA A 22 -2.66 1.47 3.74
N THR A 23 -2.45 2.57 4.46
CA THR A 23 -2.63 3.94 4.01
C THR A 23 -1.27 4.66 4.04
N LEU A 24 -0.85 5.20 2.91
CA LEU A 24 0.37 6.00 2.77
C LEU A 24 -0.01 7.45 2.51
N HIS A 25 0.48 8.36 3.35
CA HIS A 25 0.41 9.79 3.08
C HIS A 25 1.66 10.21 2.32
N VAL A 26 1.47 10.70 1.10
CA VAL A 26 2.53 11.19 0.22
C VAL A 26 2.32 12.66 -0.10
N ASN A 27 3.31 13.30 -0.71
CA ASN A 27 3.12 14.66 -1.19
C ASN A 27 2.10 14.65 -2.34
N GLY A 28 1.05 15.46 -2.22
CA GLY A 28 0.01 15.57 -3.24
C GLY A 28 -1.07 14.48 -3.19
N GLY A 29 -1.15 13.68 -2.14
CA GLY A 29 -2.28 12.77 -1.95
C GLY A 29 -2.06 11.65 -0.93
N GLU A 30 -2.99 10.70 -0.95
CA GLU A 30 -2.93 9.47 -0.16
C GLU A 30 -3.07 8.26 -1.07
N LEU A 31 -2.37 7.20 -0.73
CA LEU A 31 -2.43 5.90 -1.39
C LEU A 31 -2.98 4.87 -0.41
N HIS A 32 -3.92 4.06 -0.88
CA HIS A 32 -4.59 3.05 -0.06
C HIS A 32 -4.54 1.72 -0.79
N ALA A 33 -4.14 0.66 -0.08
CA ALA A 33 -4.11 -0.68 -0.62
C ALA A 33 -4.41 -1.72 0.46
N THR A 34 -5.04 -2.80 0.03
CA THR A 34 -5.34 -3.98 0.86
C THR A 34 -4.93 -5.23 0.11
N SER A 35 -4.45 -6.24 0.82
CA SER A 35 -4.08 -7.54 0.28
C SER A 35 -4.49 -8.63 1.25
N GLU A 36 -4.89 -9.78 0.72
CA GLU A 36 -5.40 -10.90 1.49
C GLU A 36 -4.75 -12.19 1.01
N ASP A 37 -4.36 -13.05 1.94
CA ASP A 37 -3.82 -14.37 1.66
C ASP A 37 -4.14 -15.33 2.82
N LYS A 38 -3.79 -16.61 2.71
CA LYS A 38 -3.81 -17.57 3.81
C LYS A 38 -2.57 -17.45 4.70
N ASP A 39 -1.49 -16.86 4.19
CA ASP A 39 -0.26 -16.59 4.91
C ASP A 39 -0.03 -15.07 5.04
N MET A 40 0.28 -14.60 6.26
CA MET A 40 0.40 -13.15 6.52
C MET A 40 1.58 -12.53 5.77
N TYR A 41 2.66 -13.27 5.54
CA TYR A 41 3.80 -12.77 4.77
C TYR A 41 3.41 -12.62 3.29
N ALA A 42 2.69 -13.58 2.73
CA ALA A 42 2.17 -13.48 1.36
C ALA A 42 1.17 -12.30 1.21
N ALA A 43 0.32 -12.07 2.22
CA ALA A 43 -0.57 -10.90 2.25
C ALA A 43 0.23 -9.59 2.24
N ILE A 44 1.29 -9.49 3.05
CA ILE A 44 2.19 -8.32 3.09
C ILE A 44 2.92 -8.12 1.77
N ASP A 45 3.46 -9.18 1.16
CA ASP A 45 4.14 -9.09 -0.15
C ASP A 45 3.18 -8.54 -1.22
N GLY A 46 1.95 -9.08 -1.27
CA GLY A 46 0.92 -8.59 -2.17
C GLY A 46 0.50 -7.14 -1.89
N LEU A 47 0.54 -6.69 -0.64
CA LEU A 47 0.27 -5.31 -0.26
C LEU A 47 1.39 -4.38 -0.77
N VAL A 48 2.64 -4.74 -0.56
CA VAL A 48 3.82 -3.98 -1.01
C VAL A 48 3.80 -3.83 -2.54
N ASP A 49 3.49 -4.90 -3.27
CA ASP A 49 3.39 -4.86 -4.73
C ASP A 49 2.31 -3.87 -5.22
N LYS A 50 1.14 -3.85 -4.57
CA LYS A 50 0.06 -2.91 -4.89
C LYS A 50 0.48 -1.46 -4.63
N LEU A 51 1.10 -1.21 -3.48
CA LEU A 51 1.59 0.12 -3.12
C LEU A 51 2.70 0.61 -4.05
N ALA A 52 3.65 -0.25 -4.43
CA ALA A 52 4.71 0.10 -5.37
C ALA A 52 4.14 0.53 -6.74
N ARG A 53 3.13 -0.19 -7.24
CA ARG A 53 2.44 0.18 -8.49
C ARG A 53 1.71 1.51 -8.37
N GLN A 54 1.02 1.76 -7.27
CA GLN A 54 0.32 3.03 -7.03
C GLN A 54 1.30 4.20 -6.91
N LEU A 55 2.41 4.02 -6.19
CA LEU A 55 3.44 5.03 -6.01
C LEU A 55 4.09 5.39 -7.35
N ASN A 56 4.38 4.41 -8.21
CA ASN A 56 4.91 4.68 -9.55
C ASN A 56 3.92 5.49 -10.39
N LYS A 57 2.62 5.14 -10.39
CA LYS A 57 1.59 5.93 -11.07
C LYS A 57 1.48 7.36 -10.54
N HIS A 58 1.61 7.54 -9.21
CA HIS A 58 1.59 8.85 -8.58
C HIS A 58 2.79 9.70 -9.02
N LYS A 59 4.00 9.12 -8.98
CA LYS A 59 5.23 9.75 -9.48
C LYS A 59 5.13 10.19 -10.93
N ASP A 60 4.58 9.34 -11.79
CA ASP A 60 4.47 9.63 -13.22
C ASP A 60 3.51 10.78 -13.49
N LYS A 61 2.38 10.85 -12.77
CA LYS A 61 1.44 11.99 -12.85
C LYS A 61 2.08 13.30 -12.40
N LEU A 62 2.84 13.28 -11.29
CA LEU A 62 3.52 14.48 -10.78
C LEU A 62 4.64 14.97 -11.70
N LYS A 63 5.24 14.10 -12.53
CA LYS A 63 6.25 14.49 -13.52
C LYS A 63 5.66 15.07 -14.81
N GLN A 64 4.38 14.83 -15.09
CA GLN A 64 3.70 15.34 -16.28
C GLN A 64 3.14 16.77 -16.09
N HIS A 65 3.29 17.32 -14.89
CA HIS A 65 2.95 18.70 -14.53
C HIS A 65 4.23 19.47 -14.15
#